data_AF-A0A7W0Y7X4-F1
#
_entry.id   AF-A0A7W0Y7X4-F1
#
_cell.length_a   1.000
_cell.length_b   1.000
_cell.length_c   1.000
_cell.angle_alpha   90.00
_cell.angle_beta   90.00
_cell.angle_gamma   90.00
#
_symmetry.space_group_name_H-M   'P 1'
#
loop_
_entity.id
_entity.type
_entity.pdbx_description
1 polymer ?
#
loop_
_entity_poly.entity_id
_entity_poly.type
_entity_poly.pdbx_seq_one_letter_code
_entity_poly.pdbx_strand_id
1 'polypeptide(L)'
;AIVKFVGNAGSVVETYGGHGIGRAMHMDPHVSHIGRPQSGHRLREGMAFTVEPMINAGTSATRTDADGWTVRTVDGALSAQFEHTVLIGPHGPEITTLLT
;
A
#
# COMPACT_ATOMS: atom_id res chain seq x y z
N ALA A 1 8.59 6.37 -3.98
CA ALA A 1 8.74 5.62 -5.25
C ALA A 1 7.42 5.55 -6.00
N ILE A 2 6.36 5.08 -5.35
CA ILE A 2 5.01 4.90 -5.90
C ILE A 2 4.47 6.18 -6.55
N VAL A 3 4.33 7.28 -5.79
CA VAL A 3 3.85 8.58 -6.33
C VAL A 3 4.65 9.04 -7.55
N LYS A 4 5.98 8.93 -7.50
CA LYS A 4 6.86 9.32 -8.63
C LYS A 4 6.62 8.45 -9.87
N PHE A 5 6.38 7.14 -9.69
CA PHE A 5 6.12 6.22 -10.77
C PHE A 5 4.75 6.45 -11.42
N VAL A 6 3.72 6.66 -10.59
CA VAL A 6 2.35 6.96 -11.05
C VAL A 6 2.31 8.27 -11.85
N GLY A 7 3.00 9.32 -11.38
CA GLY A 7 3.11 10.59 -12.09
C GLY A 7 1.73 11.17 -12.45
N ASN A 8 1.53 11.51 -13.72
CA ASN A 8 0.26 12.06 -14.23
C ASN A 8 -0.70 10.98 -14.76
N ALA A 9 -0.39 9.69 -14.63
CA ALA A 9 -1.24 8.61 -15.12
C ALA A 9 -2.43 8.32 -14.21
N GLY A 10 -2.43 8.83 -12.98
CA GLY A 10 -3.49 8.68 -12.00
C GLY A 10 -3.13 9.33 -10.68
N SER A 11 -3.87 9.01 -9.62
CA SER A 11 -3.61 9.46 -8.25
C SER A 11 -3.49 8.28 -7.30
N VAL A 12 -2.73 8.47 -6.22
CA VAL A 12 -2.52 7.45 -5.19
C VAL A 12 -3.54 7.69 -4.08
N VAL A 13 -4.27 6.66 -3.66
CA VAL A 13 -5.16 6.76 -2.50
C VAL A 13 -4.35 7.06 -1.24
N GLU A 14 -4.83 8.01 -0.43
CA GLU A 14 -4.07 8.55 0.72
C GLU A 14 -4.56 8.03 2.07
N THR A 15 -5.80 7.55 2.13
CA THR A 15 -6.47 7.11 3.35
C THR A 15 -6.13 5.68 3.77
N TYR A 16 -5.51 4.92 2.88
CA TYR A 16 -5.13 3.53 3.09
C TYR A 16 -3.65 3.33 2.76
N GLY A 17 -3.05 2.31 3.35
CA GLY A 17 -1.64 2.00 3.20
C GLY A 17 -1.39 0.54 3.56
N GLY A 18 -0.18 0.06 3.31
CA GLY A 18 0.21 -1.25 3.77
C GLY A 18 0.36 -1.32 5.28
N HIS A 19 0.68 -2.51 5.77
CA HIS A 19 0.75 -2.80 7.19
C HIS A 19 1.82 -3.85 7.48
N GLY A 20 2.31 -3.89 8.71
CA GLY A 20 3.02 -5.06 9.21
C GLY A 20 2.10 -6.28 9.21
N ILE A 21 2.65 -7.44 8.93
CA ILE A 21 1.90 -8.71 8.86
C ILE A 21 2.73 -9.84 9.49
N GLY A 22 2.06 -10.80 10.13
CA GLY A 22 2.71 -11.97 10.71
C GLY A 22 1.83 -12.68 11.72
N ARG A 23 2.07 -12.46 13.02
CA ARG A 23 1.26 -13.05 14.10
C ARG A 23 -0.16 -12.48 14.19
N ALA A 24 -0.37 -11.30 13.61
CA ALA A 24 -1.66 -10.68 13.44
C ALA A 24 -1.81 -10.29 11.96
N MET A 25 -3.07 -10.16 11.51
CA MET A 25 -3.36 -9.82 10.12
C MET A 25 -2.93 -8.38 9.80
N HIS A 26 -3.28 -7.41 10.63
CA HIS A 26 -2.77 -6.04 10.57
C HIS A 26 -1.99 -5.69 11.85
N MET A 27 -0.75 -5.22 11.71
CA MET A 27 0.08 -4.70 12.79
C MET A 27 0.98 -3.55 12.32
N ASP A 28 1.69 -2.91 13.23
CA ASP A 28 2.71 -1.92 12.87
C ASP A 28 3.84 -2.57 12.02
N PRO A 29 4.45 -1.81 11.10
CA PRO A 29 4.21 -0.40 10.82
C PRO A 29 3.07 -0.17 9.82
N HIS A 30 2.41 0.98 9.91
CA HIS A 30 1.65 1.50 8.77
C HIS A 30 2.62 1.92 7.65
N VAL A 31 2.40 1.40 6.44
CA VAL A 31 3.25 1.63 5.26
C VAL A 31 2.49 2.53 4.29
N SER A 32 2.66 3.85 4.45
CA SER A 32 2.02 4.81 3.54
C SER A 32 2.57 4.71 2.12
N HIS A 33 1.69 4.77 1.13
CA HIS A 33 2.08 4.80 -0.29
C HIS A 33 2.38 6.22 -0.80
N ILE A 34 2.03 7.22 0.01
CA ILE A 34 2.46 8.61 -0.14
C ILE A 34 3.56 8.91 0.88
N GLY A 35 4.52 9.75 0.52
CA GLY A 35 5.57 10.09 1.47
C GLY A 35 6.78 10.74 0.84
N ARG A 36 7.67 11.22 1.70
CA ARG A 36 8.93 11.80 1.29
C ARG A 36 9.99 10.69 1.19
N PRO A 37 10.90 10.76 0.21
CA PRO A 37 12.05 9.87 0.19
C PRO A 37 12.81 9.92 1.53
N GLN A 38 13.32 8.78 1.98
CA GLN A 38 14.12 8.64 3.21
C GLN A 38 13.38 8.99 4.51
N SER A 39 12.04 9.00 4.50
CA SER A 39 11.22 9.04 5.72
C SER A 39 10.62 7.67 6.05
N GLY A 40 10.12 7.52 7.27
CA GLY A 40 9.44 6.31 7.74
C GLY A 40 10.32 5.39 8.58
N HIS A 41 9.89 4.14 8.74
CA HIS A 41 10.58 3.17 9.58
C HIS A 41 11.89 2.70 8.93
N ARG A 42 12.94 2.56 9.75
CA ARG A 42 14.15 1.87 9.33
C ARG A 42 13.87 0.37 9.23
N LEU A 43 13.97 -0.18 8.03
CA LEU A 43 13.81 -1.62 7.78
C LEU A 43 14.89 -2.42 8.51
N ARG A 44 14.49 -3.54 9.10
CA ARG A 44 15.34 -4.46 9.86
C ARG A 44 14.98 -5.90 9.49
N GLU A 45 15.98 -6.76 9.54
CA GLU A 45 15.80 -8.21 9.36
C GLU A 45 14.68 -8.75 10.28
N GLY A 46 13.85 -9.64 9.74
CA GLY A 46 12.70 -10.23 10.41
C GLY A 46 11.41 -9.41 10.33
N MET A 47 11.45 -8.18 9.82
CA MET A 47 10.23 -7.42 9.55
C MET A 47 9.48 -8.00 8.35
N ALA A 48 8.18 -8.18 8.47
CA ALA A 48 7.29 -8.50 7.35
C ALA A 48 6.18 -7.44 7.26
N PHE A 49 5.92 -6.95 6.05
CA PHE A 49 4.91 -5.92 5.80
C PHE A 49 4.39 -6.02 4.36
N THR A 50 3.22 -5.43 4.12
CA THR A 50 2.59 -5.37 2.82
C THR A 50 2.96 -4.08 2.08
N VAL A 51 3.07 -4.19 0.76
CA VAL A 51 3.08 -3.04 -0.15
C VAL A 51 1.92 -3.23 -1.12
N GLU A 52 0.87 -2.43 -0.93
CA GLU A 52 -0.45 -2.65 -1.52
C GLU A 52 -1.09 -1.39 -2.16
N PRO A 53 -0.38 -0.65 -3.04
CA PRO A 53 -0.86 0.63 -3.55
C PRO A 53 -2.18 0.53 -4.30
N MET A 54 -3.12 1.41 -3.95
CA MET A 54 -4.36 1.67 -4.68
C MET A 54 -4.18 2.92 -5.55
N ILE A 55 -4.36 2.77 -6.86
CA ILE A 55 -4.21 3.85 -7.84
C ILE A 55 -5.57 4.14 -8.49
N ASN A 56 -6.02 5.38 -8.40
CA ASN A 56 -7.26 5.85 -9.02
C ASN A 56 -6.93 6.53 -10.36
N ALA A 57 -7.76 6.31 -11.37
CA ALA A 57 -7.67 7.04 -12.64
C ALA A 57 -8.06 8.51 -12.51
N GLY A 58 -8.89 8.84 -11.51
CA GLY A 58 -9.31 10.21 -11.19
C GLY A 58 -8.58 10.78 -9.97
N THR A 59 -9.34 11.35 -9.04
CA THR A 59 -8.87 11.94 -7.78
C THR A 59 -8.49 10.89 -6.74
N SER A 60 -7.64 11.24 -5.77
CA SER A 60 -7.25 10.34 -4.67
C SER A 60 -8.37 10.14 -3.63
N ALA A 61 -9.43 10.93 -3.73
CA ALA A 61 -10.52 10.96 -2.77
C ALA A 61 -11.34 9.67 -2.82
N THR A 62 -11.57 9.10 -1.63
CA THR A 62 -12.39 7.90 -1.44
C THR A 62 -13.53 8.18 -0.47
N ARG A 63 -14.58 7.37 -0.54
CA ARG A 63 -15.66 7.32 0.44
C ARG A 63 -15.99 5.87 0.77
N THR A 64 -16.36 5.62 2.02
CA THR A 64 -16.91 4.33 2.46
C THR A 64 -18.41 4.34 2.27
N ASP A 65 -18.97 3.29 1.67
CA ASP A 65 -20.40 3.11 1.52
C ASP A 65 -21.08 2.87 2.88
N ALA A 66 -22.41 2.93 2.88
CA ALA A 66 -23.23 2.73 4.09
C ALA A 66 -23.13 1.31 4.69
N ASP A 67 -22.55 0.36 3.94
CA ASP A 67 -22.25 -0.99 4.44
C ASP A 67 -21.07 -1.01 5.44
N GLY A 68 -20.33 0.10 5.55
CA GLY A 68 -19.18 0.24 6.45
C GLY A 68 -17.88 -0.39 5.92
N TRP A 69 -17.87 -0.91 4.69
CA TRP A 69 -16.74 -1.67 4.14
C TRP A 69 -16.36 -1.27 2.72
N THR A 70 -17.32 -1.12 1.81
CA THR A 70 -17.02 -0.88 0.40
C THR A 70 -16.44 0.52 0.24
N VAL A 71 -15.20 0.61 -0.24
CA VAL A 71 -14.52 1.88 -0.52
C VAL A 71 -14.64 2.17 -2.01
N ARG A 72 -15.13 3.37 -2.36
CA ARG A 72 -15.25 3.84 -3.74
C ARG A 72 -14.51 5.14 -3.95
N THR A 73 -14.06 5.35 -5.18
CA THR A 73 -13.65 6.66 -5.67
C THR A 73 -14.81 7.64 -5.57
N VAL A 74 -14.55 8.87 -5.14
CA VAL A 74 -15.60 9.89 -4.99
C VAL A 74 -16.15 10.34 -6.35
N ASP A 75 -15.29 10.35 -7.37
CA ASP A 75 -15.63 10.76 -8.74
C ASP A 75 -16.17 9.60 -9.62
N GLY A 76 -16.23 8.37 -9.09
CA GLY A 76 -16.70 7.20 -9.82
C GLY A 76 -15.72 6.65 -10.86
N ALA A 77 -14.50 7.18 -10.94
CA ALA A 77 -13.47 6.66 -11.84
C ALA A 77 -12.96 5.28 -11.39
N LEU A 78 -12.30 4.56 -12.29
CA LEU A 78 -11.71 3.25 -12.01
C LEU A 78 -10.57 3.36 -10.97
N SER A 79 -10.42 2.29 -10.19
CA SER A 79 -9.31 2.09 -9.27
C SER A 79 -8.71 0.69 -9.50
N ALA A 80 -7.41 0.56 -9.29
CA ALA A 80 -6.70 -0.70 -9.35
C ALA A 80 -5.75 -0.82 -8.15
N GLN A 81 -5.58 -2.04 -7.66
CA GLN A 81 -4.67 -2.37 -6.58
C GLN A 81 -3.86 -3.62 -6.95
N PHE A 82 -2.63 -3.67 -6.46
CA PHE A 82 -1.84 -4.90 -6.40
C PHE A 82 -1.13 -4.97 -5.06
N GLU A 83 -0.91 -6.18 -4.56
CA GLU A 83 -0.33 -6.38 -3.23
C GLU A 83 0.68 -7.51 -3.21
N HIS A 84 1.76 -7.28 -2.47
CA HIS A 84 2.66 -8.32 -2.02
C HIS A 84 3.04 -8.16 -0.55
N THR A 85 3.29 -9.30 0.10
CA THR A 85 4.00 -9.35 1.37
C THR A 85 5.50 -9.39 1.11
N VAL A 86 6.23 -8.50 1.80
CA VAL A 86 7.69 -8.41 1.77
C VAL A 86 8.24 -8.80 3.13
N LEU A 87 9.13 -9.79 3.16
CA LEU A 87 9.93 -10.16 4.31
C LEU A 87 11.33 -9.55 4.16
N ILE A 88 11.84 -8.85 5.18
CA ILE A 88 13.24 -8.42 5.21
C ILE A 88 14.09 -9.58 5.74
N GLY A 89 14.72 -10.31 4.84
CA GLY A 89 15.65 -11.39 5.14
C GLY A 89 17.09 -10.90 5.38
N PRO A 90 18.00 -11.82 5.74
CA PRO A 90 19.42 -11.51 5.99
C PRO A 90 20.17 -11.01 4.74
N HIS A 91 19.63 -11.27 3.55
CA HIS A 91 20.22 -10.89 2.27
C HIS A 91 19.45 -9.78 1.55
N GLY A 92 18.43 -9.20 2.19
CA GLY A 92 17.57 -8.16 1.61
C GLY A 92 16.08 -8.53 1.62
N PRO A 93 15.24 -7.75 0.93
CA PRO A 93 13.81 -8.01 0.86
C PRO A 93 13.48 -9.22 -0.02
N GLU A 94 12.57 -10.07 0.45
CA GLU A 94 12.03 -11.24 -0.21
C GLU A 94 10.52 -11.07 -0.42
N ILE A 95 10.01 -11.41 -1.60
CA ILE A 95 8.58 -11.37 -1.90
C ILE A 95 8.00 -12.76 -1.65
N THR A 96 7.18 -12.90 -0.60
CA THR A 96 6.69 -14.22 -0.13
C THR A 96 5.40 -14.66 -0.80
N THR A 97 4.84 -13.83 -1.68
CA THR A 97 3.55 -14.03 -2.37
C THR A 97 3.70 -14.01 -3.88
N LEU A 98 4.89 -14.35 -4.41
CA LEU A 98 5.09 -14.54 -5.84
C LEU A 98 4.33 -15.77 -6.33
N LEU A 99 3.86 -15.70 -7.58
CA LEU A 99 3.34 -16.88 -8.27
C LEU A 99 4.49 -17.86 -8.51
N THR A 100 4.27 -19.11 -8.13
CA THR A 100 5.19 -20.25 -8.38
C THR A 100 4.85 -20.96 -9.67
#